data_AF-A0A917I9Z7-F1
#
_entry.id   AF-A0A917I9Z7-F1
#
_cell.length_a   1.000
_cell.length_b   1.000
_cell.length_c   1.000
_cell.angle_alpha   90.00
_cell.angle_beta   90.00
_cell.angle_gamma   90.00
#
_symmetry.space_group_name_H-M   'P 1'
#
loop_
_entity.id
_entity.type
_entity.pdbx_description
1 polymer ?
#
loop_
_entity_poly.entity_id
_entity_poly.type
_entity_poly.pdbx_seq_one_letter_code
_entity_poly.pdbx_strand_id
1 'polypeptide(L)'
;MAKDTTTHEDRQPEALRTFEAASRAGGKKPDGQGLTEKPDTAAKSDDPDRKNETAAKVLQAGVDHDPKAATEAVQNSKDPRIPR
;
A
#
# COMPACT_ATOMS: atom_id res chain seq x y z
N MET A 1 47.43 1.57 17.96
CA MET A 1 46.02 1.43 17.55
C MET A 1 45.39 2.81 17.56
N ALA A 2 45.00 3.33 16.41
CA ALA A 2 44.18 4.54 16.31
C ALA A 2 43.11 4.27 15.25
N LYS A 3 41.86 4.15 15.69
CA LYS A 3 40.69 4.04 14.82
C LYS A 3 40.28 5.47 14.51
N ASP A 4 40.55 5.95 13.30
CA ASP A 4 39.94 7.19 12.82
C ASP A 4 38.55 6.85 12.29
N THR A 5 37.55 7.28 13.04
CA THR A 5 36.13 7.15 12.77
C THR A 5 35.68 8.22 11.78
N THR A 6 35.28 7.75 10.59
CA THR A 6 34.19 8.24 9.72
C THR A 6 33.86 9.73 9.67
N THR A 7 34.00 10.35 8.49
CA THR A 7 33.10 11.44 8.08
C THR A 7 32.89 11.41 6.56
N HIS A 8 31.78 10.81 6.13
CA HIS A 8 31.29 10.81 4.74
C HIS A 8 30.08 11.73 4.58
N GLU A 9 29.98 12.84 5.34
CA GLU A 9 28.72 13.60 5.44
C GLU A 9 28.55 14.73 4.40
N ASP A 10 29.59 15.12 3.65
CA ASP A 10 29.52 16.38 2.88
C ASP A 10 29.47 16.27 1.36
N ARG A 11 29.02 15.13 0.81
CA ARG A 11 28.91 14.93 -0.66
C ARG A 11 27.54 14.55 -1.16
N GLN A 12 26.47 14.81 -0.40
CA GLN A 12 25.15 14.71 -1.00
C GLN A 12 24.90 15.92 -1.90
N PRO A 13 24.57 15.72 -3.19
CA PRO A 13 24.21 16.82 -4.08
C PRO A 13 23.08 17.63 -3.44
N GLU A 14 23.09 18.95 -3.61
CA GLU A 14 22.15 19.84 -2.91
C GLU A 14 20.68 19.46 -3.14
N ALA A 15 20.38 18.84 -4.28
CA ALA A 15 19.09 18.26 -4.60
C ALA A 15 18.60 17.21 -3.58
N LEU A 16 19.50 16.40 -3.00
CA LEU A 16 19.14 15.41 -1.97
C LEU A 16 19.00 16.04 -0.59
N ARG A 17 19.85 17.01 -0.22
CA ARG A 17 19.69 17.75 1.04
C ARG A 17 18.38 18.56 1.06
N THR A 18 18.03 19.20 -0.06
CA THR A 18 16.75 19.91 -0.20
C THR A 18 15.57 18.96 -0.24
N PHE A 19 15.68 17.80 -0.89
CA PHE A 19 14.63 16.78 -0.87
C PHE A 19 14.38 16.21 0.53
N GLU A 20 15.44 15.90 1.29
CA GLU A 20 15.33 15.39 2.66
C GLU A 20 14.77 16.46 3.61
N ALA A 21 15.23 17.70 3.51
CA ALA A 21 14.69 18.82 4.29
C ALA A 21 13.22 19.11 3.95
N ALA A 22 12.84 19.09 2.66
CA ALA A 22 11.46 19.28 2.21
C ALA A 22 10.54 18.14 2.67
N SER A 23 11.05 16.90 2.70
CA SER A 23 10.30 15.73 3.17
C SER A 23 9.98 15.81 4.67
N ARG A 24 10.87 16.40 5.47
CA ARG A 24 10.65 16.59 6.91
C ARG A 24 9.73 17.75 7.26
N ALA A 25 9.59 18.75 6.37
CA ALA A 25 8.81 19.97 6.63
C ALA A 25 7.29 19.82 6.46
N GLY A 26 6.76 18.58 6.45
CA GLY A 26 5.31 18.35 6.30
C GLY A 26 4.81 18.69 4.90
N GLY A 27 5.62 18.44 3.87
CA GLY A 27 5.30 18.74 2.48
C GLY A 27 3.94 18.18 2.06
N LYS A 28 2.94 19.06 1.97
CA LYS A 28 1.64 18.73 1.40
C LYS A 28 1.73 18.93 -0.10
N LYS A 29 1.25 17.95 -0.86
CA LYS A 29 1.09 18.06 -2.31
C LYS A 29 0.25 19.31 -2.64
N PRO A 30 0.70 20.19 -3.56
CA PRO A 30 -0.08 21.35 -3.98
C PRO A 30 -1.45 20.94 -4.51
N ASP A 31 -2.48 21.73 -4.21
CA ASP A 31 -3.83 21.49 -4.70
C ASP A 31 -3.81 21.59 -6.25
N GLY A 32 -4.36 20.58 -6.93
CA GLY A 32 -4.34 20.49 -8.40
C GLY A 32 -3.10 19.84 -9.03
N GLN A 33 -2.04 19.55 -8.26
CA GLN A 33 -0.95 18.69 -8.72
C GLN A 33 -1.48 17.24 -8.80
N GLY A 34 -1.06 16.42 -9.76
CA GLY A 34 -1.37 14.97 -9.80
C GLY A 34 -2.76 14.60 -10.34
N LEU A 35 -3.03 13.30 -10.44
CA LEU A 35 -4.30 12.78 -10.95
C LEU A 35 -5.37 12.81 -9.85
N THR A 36 -6.54 13.31 -10.22
CA THR A 36 -7.76 13.21 -9.39
C THR A 36 -8.57 12.02 -9.90
N GLU A 37 -9.23 11.32 -8.99
CA GLU A 37 -10.14 10.24 -9.38
C GLU A 37 -11.26 10.76 -10.28
N LYS A 38 -11.55 9.99 -11.32
CA LYS A 38 -12.71 10.16 -12.19
C LYS A 38 -13.74 9.08 -11.83
N PRO A 39 -15.03 9.21 -12.17
CA PRO A 39 -16.02 8.17 -11.84
C PRO A 39 -15.66 6.75 -12.30
N ASP A 40 -14.92 6.63 -13.41
CA ASP A 40 -14.43 5.37 -13.98
C ASP A 40 -13.14 4.85 -13.31
N THR A 41 -12.36 5.72 -12.66
CA THR A 41 -11.11 5.38 -11.96
C THR A 41 -11.22 5.49 -10.44
N ALA A 42 -12.36 5.95 -9.93
CA ALA A 42 -12.63 6.09 -8.52
C ALA A 42 -12.61 4.74 -7.83
N ALA A 43 -12.12 4.74 -6.59
CA ALA A 43 -12.19 3.55 -5.78
C ALA A 43 -13.66 3.16 -5.58
N LYS A 44 -13.99 1.89 -5.84
CA LYS A 44 -15.28 1.34 -5.44
C LYS A 44 -15.36 1.39 -3.91
N SER A 45 -16.42 2.01 -3.39
CA SER A 45 -16.70 1.99 -1.95
C SER A 45 -16.79 0.55 -1.47
N ASP A 46 -16.11 0.26 -0.37
CA ASP A 46 -16.01 -1.09 0.16
C ASP A 46 -15.70 -1.08 1.65
N ASP A 47 -15.89 -2.24 2.27
CA ASP A 47 -15.77 -2.48 3.71
C ASP A 47 -14.44 -3.22 4.00
N PRO A 48 -13.46 -2.58 4.67
CA PRO A 48 -12.15 -3.18 4.93
C PRO A 48 -12.24 -4.47 5.76
N ASP A 49 -13.14 -4.53 6.74
CA ASP A 49 -13.24 -5.69 7.63
C ASP A 49 -13.73 -6.92 6.87
N ARG A 50 -14.68 -6.71 5.96
CA ARG A 50 -15.16 -7.77 5.05
C ARG A 50 -14.03 -8.36 4.20
N LYS A 51 -13.11 -7.53 3.72
CA LYS A 51 -11.95 -8.01 2.93
C LYS A 51 -11.04 -8.88 3.77
N ASN A 52 -10.77 -8.45 5.00
CA ASN A 52 -9.92 -9.18 5.93
C ASN A 52 -10.53 -10.54 6.26
N GLU A 53 -11.83 -10.60 6.51
CA GLU A 53 -12.54 -11.86 6.75
C GLU A 53 -12.49 -12.82 5.54
N THR A 54 -12.76 -12.31 4.34
CA THR A 54 -12.67 -13.14 3.12
C THR A 54 -11.24 -13.64 2.92
N ALA A 55 -10.22 -12.78 3.08
CA ALA A 55 -8.83 -13.17 2.94
C ALA A 55 -8.44 -14.25 3.96
N ALA A 56 -8.86 -14.10 5.23
CA ALA A 56 -8.62 -15.10 6.26
C ALA A 56 -9.21 -16.46 5.89
N LYS A 57 -10.44 -16.50 5.37
CA LYS A 57 -11.09 -17.75 4.90
C LYS A 57 -10.35 -18.40 3.74
N VAL A 58 -9.90 -17.61 2.76
CA VAL A 58 -9.11 -18.12 1.62
C VAL A 58 -7.77 -18.69 2.09
N LEU A 59 -7.09 -17.99 2.99
CA LEU A 59 -5.81 -18.45 3.55
C LEU A 59 -5.99 -19.73 4.37
N GLN A 60 -7.05 -19.80 5.18
CA GLN A 60 -7.39 -21.00 5.95
C GLN A 60 -7.67 -22.20 5.03
N ALA A 61 -8.47 -22.01 3.98
CA ALA A 61 -8.72 -23.05 2.99
C ALA A 61 -7.45 -23.53 2.27
N GLY A 62 -6.47 -22.63 2.08
CA GLY A 62 -5.14 -23.00 1.57
C GLY A 62 -4.34 -23.89 2.53
N VAL A 63 -4.41 -23.62 3.83
CA VAL A 63 -3.82 -24.47 4.88
C VAL A 63 -4.51 -25.84 4.93
N ASP A 64 -5.82 -25.87 4.76
CA ASP A 64 -6.62 -27.10 4.79
C ASP A 64 -6.57 -27.88 3.46
N HIS A 65 -5.83 -27.38 2.47
CA HIS A 65 -5.73 -27.93 1.12
C HIS A 65 -7.10 -28.13 0.42
N ASP A 66 -8.07 -27.25 0.71
CA ASP A 66 -9.40 -27.26 0.11
C ASP A 66 -9.58 -26.09 -0.87
N PRO A 67 -9.28 -26.28 -2.17
CA PRO A 67 -9.44 -25.23 -3.17
C PRO A 67 -10.91 -24.85 -3.43
N LYS A 68 -11.87 -25.73 -3.11
CA LYS A 68 -13.30 -25.44 -3.27
C LYS A 68 -13.75 -24.45 -2.21
N ALA A 69 -13.34 -24.66 -0.96
CA ALA A 69 -13.61 -23.71 0.13
C ALA A 69 -13.01 -22.32 -0.13
N ALA A 70 -11.80 -22.26 -0.70
CA ALA A 70 -11.20 -20.99 -1.11
C ALA A 70 -12.04 -20.27 -2.19
N THR A 71 -12.53 -21.02 -3.18
CA THR A 71 -13.39 -20.49 -4.24
C THR A 71 -14.73 -19.98 -3.69
N GLU A 72 -15.34 -20.75 -2.80
CA GLU A 72 -16.61 -20.39 -2.15
C GLU A 72 -16.45 -19.15 -1.26
N ALA A 73 -15.34 -19.01 -0.53
CA ALA A 73 -15.06 -17.83 0.28
C ALA A 73 -15.01 -16.54 -0.57
N VAL A 74 -14.45 -16.62 -1.78
CA VAL A 74 -14.40 -15.51 -2.74
C VAL A 74 -15.76 -15.25 -3.37
N GLN A 75 -16.47 -16.28 -3.84
CA GLN A 75 -17.79 -16.12 -4.47
C GLN A 75 -18.84 -15.56 -3.51
N ASN A 76 -18.77 -15.98 -2.25
CA ASN A 76 -19.66 -15.49 -1.19
C ASN A 76 -19.19 -14.15 -0.61
N SER A 77 -17.98 -13.69 -0.95
CA SER A 77 -17.54 -12.36 -0.57
C SER A 77 -18.46 -11.34 -1.25
N LYS A 78 -19.08 -10.46 -0.45
CA LYS A 78 -19.86 -9.34 -0.98
C LYS A 78 -18.93 -8.21 -1.45
N ASP A 79 -17.80 -8.56 -2.07
CA ASP A 79 -16.81 -7.64 -2.61
C ASP A 79 -17.29 -7.14 -3.98
N PRO A 80 -17.47 -5.83 -4.19
CA PRO A 80 -17.96 -5.24 -5.44
C PRO A 80 -16.97 -5.32 -6.62
N ARG A 81 -15.78 -5.87 -6.40
CA ARG A 81 -14.73 -6.08 -7.41
C ARG A 81 -14.70 -7.51 -7.94
N ILE A 82 -15.31 -8.45 -7.21
CA ILE A 82 -15.38 -9.85 -7.63
C ILE A 82 -16.54 -10.00 -8.65
N PRO A 83 -16.27 -10.48 -9.88
CA PRO A 83 -17.33 -10.78 -10.84
C PRO A 83 -18.17 -11.95 -10.31
N ARG A 84 -19.49 -11.85 -10.49
CA ARG A 84 -20.46 -12.89 -10.12
C ARG A 84 -21.03 -13.58 -11.35
#